data_AF-A0AAW2J8K0-F1
#
_entry.id   AF-A0AAW2J8K0-F1
#
_cell.length_a   1.000
_cell.length_b   1.000
_cell.length_c   1.000
_cell.angle_alpha   90.00
_cell.angle_beta   90.00
_cell.angle_gamma   90.00
#
_symmetry.space_group_name_H-M   'P 1'
#
loop_
_entity.id
_entity.type
_entity.pdbx_description
1 polymer ?
#
loop_
_entity_poly.entity_id
_entity_poly.type
_entity_poly.pdbx_seq_one_letter_code
_entity_poly.pdbx_strand_id
1 'polypeptide(L)'
;MGSLLFRRRLSRTLLTGIYCGPLRLLAWEIAQRMNKAKVPCDLITGQEREEVDGAKHKAVTVEMADVTSEYSCAVVDEIQMLGCRTRGFSFTRALLGIAADELHLCGDAAAVPLIQEILKATEDNVKVQYYERLSPLVPLKLPLGSFANIRNGDCIVAFSRFEIYKIKRQIERERKHLCSVVYGSLPPETRTRQATMFNDENSDFDVLVASDAIGMGRAGRYKSKFPVGEVTCQAAKDLPLLHSSLSSPSPILEQAGLFPNFDLLFLYSRLHATSGLYQILEHFVENAKLSENYFIADCEQMMKVAAVIDELPINLNDKYLFAMSPVDMDDDISSQGLTQFAQSYSKTRIVRLKEIFTPGTLKVPKSHHALKELESIHKVLDLYVWLSFHLEDSFPDRELAASQKAICSMLIEEFLGRDGWQEPRHKKLLHL
;
A
#
# COMPACT_ATOMS: atom_id res chain seq x y z
N MET A 1 20.49 -1.22 -2.93
CA MET A 1 19.36 -0.26 -2.99
C MET A 1 19.98 1.12 -2.92
N GLY A 2 19.84 1.91 -3.98
CA GLY A 2 20.40 3.24 -4.06
C GLY A 2 19.50 4.24 -3.33
N SER A 3 20.06 5.37 -2.93
CA SER A 3 19.26 6.55 -2.60
C SER A 3 19.99 7.75 -3.15
N LEU A 4 19.31 8.60 -3.90
CA LEU A 4 19.86 9.83 -4.42
C LEU A 4 19.87 10.86 -3.30
N LEU A 5 21.06 11.36 -2.94
CA LEU A 5 21.22 12.42 -1.96
C LEU A 5 21.71 13.69 -2.67
N PHE A 6 20.82 14.66 -2.79
CA PHE A 6 21.19 16.02 -3.17
C PHE A 6 21.75 16.75 -1.93
N ARG A 7 22.50 17.83 -2.11
CA ARG A 7 22.93 18.67 -0.98
C ARG A 7 23.26 20.05 -1.51
N ARG A 8 22.44 21.06 -1.23
CA ARG A 8 22.86 22.46 -1.23
C ARG A 8 22.69 23.06 0.17
N ARG A 9 23.65 23.89 0.56
CA ARG A 9 23.83 24.40 1.92
C ARG A 9 22.68 25.36 2.28
N LEU A 10 21.61 24.86 2.92
CA LEU A 10 20.49 25.67 3.38
C LEU A 10 20.87 26.55 4.58
N SER A 11 20.59 27.85 4.45
CA SER A 11 20.57 28.80 5.54
C SER A 11 19.48 28.43 6.55
N ARG A 12 19.76 28.64 7.84
CA ARG A 12 18.89 28.36 8.99
C ARG A 12 17.59 29.20 8.97
N THR A 13 16.62 28.82 8.14
CA THR A 13 15.23 29.27 8.20
C THR A 13 14.32 28.04 8.25
N LEU A 14 13.29 28.11 9.08
CA LEU A 14 12.41 27.01 9.53
C LEU A 14 12.11 25.96 8.45
N LEU A 15 12.82 24.83 8.50
CA LEU A 15 12.72 23.74 7.52
C LEU A 15 11.30 23.15 7.51
N THR A 16 10.64 23.19 6.36
CA THR A 16 9.41 22.43 6.07
C THR A 16 9.78 21.20 5.24
N GLY A 17 9.03 20.11 5.39
CA GLY A 17 9.30 18.95 4.54
C GLY A 17 8.17 17.95 4.40
N ILE A 18 8.24 17.17 3.33
CA ILE A 18 7.25 16.14 3.00
C ILE A 18 7.95 14.81 2.72
N TYR A 19 7.46 13.75 3.35
CA TYR A 19 7.85 12.37 3.05
C TYR A 19 6.70 11.68 2.31
N CYS A 20 6.99 11.10 1.14
CA CYS A 20 6.04 10.39 0.29
C CYS A 20 6.41 8.90 0.25
N GLY A 21 5.66 8.08 0.97
CA GLY A 21 5.85 6.64 1.03
C GLY A 21 4.93 5.85 0.07
N PRO A 22 5.35 4.66 -0.40
CA PRO A 22 4.53 3.78 -1.23
C PRO A 22 3.42 3.07 -0.45
N LEU A 23 3.48 3.06 0.89
CA LEU A 23 2.61 2.30 1.77
C LEU A 23 2.18 3.15 2.97
N ARG A 24 0.92 2.98 3.40
CA ARG A 24 0.38 3.57 4.64
C ARG A 24 1.25 3.28 5.85
N LEU A 25 1.76 2.05 5.96
CA LEU A 25 2.64 1.63 7.05
C LEU A 25 3.92 2.47 7.13
N LEU A 26 4.52 2.81 5.99
CA LEU A 26 5.76 3.61 5.98
C LEU A 26 5.48 5.07 6.31
N ALA A 27 4.38 5.64 5.80
CA ALA A 27 3.96 6.99 6.18
C ALA A 27 3.73 7.09 7.69
N TRP A 28 3.03 6.10 8.28
CA TRP A 28 2.82 6.01 9.71
C TRP A 28 4.13 5.84 10.49
N GLU A 29 5.03 4.94 10.06
CA GLU A 29 6.33 4.71 10.72
C GLU A 29 7.16 6.01 10.78
N ILE A 30 7.20 6.77 9.68
CA ILE A 30 7.93 8.05 9.63
C ILE A 30 7.26 9.10 10.52
N ALA A 31 5.94 9.26 10.46
CA ALA A 31 5.21 10.20 11.34
C ALA A 31 5.50 9.91 12.82
N GLN A 32 5.35 8.65 13.24
CA GLN A 32 5.60 8.23 14.62
C GLN A 32 7.05 8.47 15.04
N ARG A 33 8.01 8.15 14.16
CA ARG A 33 9.44 8.35 14.45
C ARG A 33 9.79 9.83 14.59
N MET A 34 9.26 10.70 13.74
CA MET A 34 9.49 12.14 13.80
C MET A 34 8.86 12.76 15.05
N ASN A 35 7.61 12.43 15.34
CA ASN A 35 6.93 12.91 16.54
C ASN A 35 7.61 12.42 17.83
N LYS A 36 8.07 11.16 17.88
CA LYS A 36 8.88 10.63 18.98
C LYS A 36 10.22 11.36 19.15
N ALA A 37 10.80 11.84 18.04
CA ALA A 37 11.99 12.68 18.04
C ALA A 37 11.71 14.16 18.34
N LYS A 38 10.47 14.51 18.71
CA LYS A 38 10.00 15.89 18.98
C LYS A 38 10.11 16.81 17.75
N VAL A 39 9.94 16.25 16.56
CA VAL A 39 9.77 17.01 15.31
C VAL A 39 8.30 16.86 14.89
N PRO A 40 7.44 17.88 15.13
CA PRO A 40 6.03 17.82 14.80
C PRO A 40 5.79 17.49 13.32
N CYS A 41 5.09 16.39 13.08
CA CYS A 41 4.83 15.81 11.77
C CYS A 41 3.39 15.31 11.67
N ASP A 42 2.66 15.79 10.67
CA ASP A 42 1.33 15.28 10.33
C ASP A 42 1.44 13.91 9.66
N LEU A 43 0.39 13.10 9.79
CA LEU A 43 0.18 11.87 9.02
C LEU A 43 -1.02 12.05 8.10
N ILE A 44 -0.82 11.95 6.79
CA ILE A 44 -1.90 12.08 5.81
C ILE A 44 -1.88 10.91 4.84
N THR A 45 -2.92 10.08 4.90
CA THR A 45 -3.15 8.99 3.96
C THR A 45 -4.56 9.10 3.37
N GLY A 46 -4.90 8.25 2.39
CA GLY A 46 -6.25 8.25 1.82
C GLY A 46 -7.37 7.85 2.80
N GLN A 47 -7.04 7.30 3.97
CA GLN A 47 -8.01 6.79 4.95
C GLN A 47 -7.81 7.34 6.37
N GLU A 48 -6.71 8.03 6.64
CA GLU A 48 -6.35 8.54 7.97
C GLU A 48 -5.69 9.91 7.82
N ARG A 49 -6.08 10.84 8.70
CA ARG A 49 -5.48 12.17 8.82
C ARG A 49 -5.29 12.48 10.30
N GLU A 50 -4.04 12.59 10.72
CA GLU A 50 -3.67 13.02 12.07
C GLU A 50 -2.86 14.30 11.95
N GLU A 51 -3.39 15.38 12.53
CA GLU A 51 -2.73 16.68 12.55
C GLU A 51 -2.09 16.92 13.92
N VAL A 52 -0.86 17.40 13.91
CA VAL A 52 -0.11 17.72 15.12
C VAL A 52 0.05 19.23 15.21
N ASP A 53 -0.29 19.80 16.37
CA ASP A 53 -0.19 21.25 16.58
C ASP A 53 1.23 21.77 16.29
N GLY A 54 1.31 22.83 15.47
CA GLY A 54 2.56 23.41 15.02
C GLY A 54 3.38 22.56 14.02
N ALA A 55 2.81 21.51 13.43
CA ALA A 55 3.48 20.70 12.41
C ALA A 55 3.91 21.52 11.18
N LYS A 56 5.15 21.27 10.76
CA LYS A 56 5.74 21.80 9.52
C LYS A 56 6.24 20.70 8.59
N HIS A 57 6.08 19.45 9.03
CA HIS A 57 6.45 18.26 8.31
C HIS A 57 5.21 17.41 8.08
N LYS A 58 5.17 16.72 6.95
CA LYS A 58 4.07 15.81 6.60
C LYS A 58 4.65 14.46 6.19
N ALA A 59 4.13 13.37 6.74
CA ALA A 59 4.37 12.03 6.24
C ALA A 59 3.12 11.53 5.55
N VAL A 60 3.24 11.24 4.26
CA VAL A 60 2.10 10.94 3.40
C VAL A 60 2.30 9.68 2.58
N THR A 61 1.20 9.06 2.16
CA THR A 61 1.26 8.16 0.99
C THR A 61 1.48 8.99 -0.26
N VAL A 62 2.26 8.51 -1.24
CA VAL A 62 2.62 9.27 -2.44
C VAL A 62 1.41 9.82 -3.22
N GLU A 63 0.29 9.11 -3.21
CA GLU A 63 -1.00 9.55 -3.80
C GLU A 63 -1.51 10.86 -3.18
N MET A 64 -1.23 11.08 -1.90
CA MET A 64 -1.67 12.23 -1.11
C MET A 64 -0.60 13.35 -1.08
N ALA A 65 0.46 13.23 -1.90
CA ALA A 65 1.46 14.28 -2.01
C ALA A 65 0.83 15.60 -2.45
N ASP A 66 1.05 16.64 -1.65
CA ASP A 66 0.67 18.00 -1.98
C ASP A 66 1.75 18.63 -2.86
N VAL A 67 1.38 18.90 -4.10
CA VAL A 67 2.23 19.46 -5.16
C VAL A 67 2.00 20.97 -5.34
N THR A 68 1.23 21.59 -4.45
CA THR A 68 0.86 23.01 -4.52
C THR A 68 1.59 23.85 -3.46
N SER A 69 1.93 23.24 -2.33
CA SER A 69 2.74 23.89 -1.29
C SER A 69 4.24 23.82 -1.59
N GLU A 70 4.98 24.79 -1.07
CA GLU A 70 6.45 24.84 -1.15
C GLU A 70 7.10 24.17 0.07
N TYR A 71 8.15 23.38 -0.19
CA TYR A 71 8.89 22.63 0.83
C TYR A 71 10.39 22.95 0.79
N SER A 72 11.06 23.00 1.95
CA SER A 72 12.53 23.07 1.96
C SER A 72 13.17 21.74 1.58
N CYS A 73 12.50 20.61 1.84
CA CYS A 73 13.01 19.28 1.53
C CYS A 73 11.85 18.30 1.32
N ALA A 74 11.95 17.47 0.29
CA ALA A 74 11.00 16.39 0.03
C ALA A 74 11.73 15.05 -0.12
N VAL A 75 11.08 13.96 0.26
CA VAL A 75 11.59 12.60 0.10
C VAL A 75 10.52 11.74 -0.58
N VAL A 76 10.86 11.12 -1.71
CA VAL A 76 10.03 10.09 -2.35
C VAL A 76 10.73 8.75 -2.21
N ASP A 77 10.09 7.83 -1.49
CA ASP A 77 10.62 6.51 -1.22
C ASP A 77 10.15 5.47 -2.25
N GLU A 78 10.94 4.43 -2.49
CA GLU A 78 10.72 3.41 -3.53
C GLU A 78 10.44 4.00 -4.93
N ILE A 79 11.25 4.97 -5.39
CA ILE A 79 11.02 5.73 -6.63
C ILE A 79 10.87 4.85 -7.89
N GLN A 80 11.45 3.65 -7.92
CA GLN A 80 11.24 2.69 -9.02
C GLN A 80 9.77 2.30 -9.20
N MET A 81 8.91 2.55 -8.22
CA MET A 81 7.47 2.37 -8.35
C MET A 81 6.84 3.26 -9.44
N LEU A 82 7.54 4.28 -9.97
CA LEU A 82 7.10 5.01 -11.16
C LEU A 82 6.87 4.12 -12.39
N GLY A 83 7.52 2.96 -12.46
CA GLY A 83 7.30 1.96 -13.52
C GLY A 83 6.11 1.03 -13.25
N CYS A 84 5.42 1.17 -12.11
CA CYS A 84 4.26 0.35 -11.77
C CYS A 84 3.07 0.68 -12.68
N ARG A 85 2.50 -0.35 -13.34
CA ARG A 85 1.39 -0.14 -14.27
C ARG A 85 0.15 0.46 -13.64
N THR A 86 -0.14 0.19 -12.37
CA THR A 86 -1.37 0.66 -11.73
C THR A 86 -1.17 1.94 -10.90
N ARG A 87 -0.01 2.09 -10.25
CA ARG A 87 0.25 3.19 -9.29
C ARG A 87 1.36 4.16 -9.69
N GLY A 88 2.10 3.86 -10.76
CA GLY A 88 3.31 4.62 -11.13
C GLY A 88 3.06 6.10 -11.39
N PHE A 89 1.85 6.46 -11.85
CA PHE A 89 1.46 7.84 -12.09
C PHE A 89 1.56 8.75 -10.85
N SER A 90 1.35 8.20 -9.65
CA SER A 90 1.46 8.99 -8.41
C SER A 90 2.91 9.35 -8.12
N PHE A 91 3.86 8.47 -8.43
CA PHE A 91 5.29 8.74 -8.32
C PHE A 91 5.77 9.72 -9.37
N THR A 92 5.29 9.60 -10.61
CA THR A 92 5.57 10.58 -11.68
C THR A 92 5.04 11.97 -11.31
N ARG A 93 3.82 12.04 -10.75
CA ARG A 93 3.24 13.30 -10.24
C ARG A 93 4.07 13.87 -9.09
N ALA A 94 4.55 13.04 -8.16
CA ALA A 94 5.41 13.49 -7.06
C ALA A 94 6.78 13.99 -7.57
N LEU A 95 7.39 13.26 -8.51
CA LEU A 95 8.68 13.60 -9.11
C LEU A 95 8.64 14.96 -9.83
N LEU A 96 7.60 15.19 -10.64
CA LEU A 96 7.49 16.39 -11.48
C LEU A 96 6.75 17.55 -10.80
N GLY A 97 5.95 17.27 -9.77
CA GLY A 97 5.02 18.23 -9.19
C GLY A 97 5.42 18.78 -7.82
N ILE A 98 6.23 18.06 -7.03
CA ILE A 98 6.58 18.55 -5.69
C ILE A 98 7.50 19.77 -5.82
N ALA A 99 7.00 20.93 -5.38
CA ALA A 99 7.79 22.15 -5.28
C ALA A 99 8.69 22.10 -4.03
N ALA A 100 9.92 21.63 -4.19
CA ALA A 100 10.90 21.59 -3.10
C ALA A 100 12.27 22.13 -3.52
N ASP A 101 12.96 22.81 -2.61
CA ASP A 101 14.36 23.23 -2.82
C ASP A 101 15.29 22.02 -3.05
N GLU A 102 14.98 20.90 -2.37
CA GLU A 102 15.74 19.66 -2.43
C GLU A 102 14.80 18.44 -2.43
N LEU A 103 14.74 17.71 -3.54
CA LEU A 103 13.97 16.48 -3.69
C LEU A 103 14.89 15.25 -3.62
N HIS A 104 14.73 14.43 -2.58
CA HIS A 104 15.45 13.17 -2.37
C HIS A 104 14.64 12.01 -2.90
N LEU A 105 15.26 11.16 -3.70
CA LEU A 105 14.64 9.97 -4.28
C LEU A 105 15.35 8.72 -3.76
N CYS A 106 14.64 7.83 -3.07
CA CYS A 106 15.19 6.57 -2.57
C CYS A 106 14.64 5.41 -3.40
N GLY A 107 15.49 4.46 -3.85
CA GLY A 107 15.00 3.31 -4.61
C GLY A 107 16.04 2.49 -5.37
N ASP A 108 15.58 1.65 -6.29
CA ASP A 108 16.47 0.82 -7.12
C ASP A 108 17.28 1.68 -8.12
N ALA A 109 18.56 1.34 -8.29
CA ALA A 109 19.43 1.99 -9.27
C ALA A 109 18.92 1.83 -10.72
N ALA A 110 18.10 0.81 -10.98
CA ALA A 110 17.44 0.60 -12.25
C ALA A 110 16.54 1.77 -12.70
N ALA A 111 16.07 2.62 -11.78
CA ALA A 111 15.26 3.79 -12.11
C ALA A 111 16.09 5.01 -12.53
N VAL A 112 17.40 5.03 -12.25
CA VAL A 112 18.27 6.20 -12.46
C VAL A 112 18.29 6.67 -13.92
N PRO A 113 18.46 5.80 -14.94
CA PRO A 113 18.54 6.25 -16.32
C PRO A 113 17.28 7.00 -16.77
N LEU A 114 16.10 6.45 -16.44
CA LEU A 114 14.81 7.05 -16.77
C LEU A 114 14.58 8.37 -16.03
N ILE A 115 14.90 8.44 -14.73
CA ILE A 115 14.79 9.67 -13.95
C ILE A 115 15.67 10.77 -14.55
N GLN A 116 16.92 10.45 -14.90
CA GLN A 116 17.84 11.39 -15.53
C GLN A 116 17.30 11.88 -16.88
N GLU A 117 16.70 10.99 -17.68
CA GLU A 117 16.10 11.37 -18.96
C GLU A 117 14.89 12.29 -18.79
N ILE A 118 13.99 11.97 -17.86
CA ILE A 118 12.81 12.79 -17.55
C ILE A 118 13.21 14.19 -17.08
N LEU A 119 14.17 14.28 -16.16
CA LEU A 119 14.59 15.56 -15.54
C LEU A 119 15.46 16.43 -16.46
N LYS A 120 15.92 15.92 -17.61
CA LYS A 120 16.54 16.79 -18.65
C LYS A 120 15.56 17.85 -19.14
N ALA A 121 14.27 17.51 -19.25
CA ALA A 121 13.25 18.42 -19.74
C ALA A 121 12.92 19.56 -18.75
N THR A 122 13.16 19.34 -17.45
CA THR A 122 12.95 20.34 -16.39
C THR A 122 14.21 21.14 -16.06
N GLU A 123 15.35 20.79 -16.67
CA GLU A 123 16.66 21.39 -16.40
C GLU A 123 17.11 21.27 -14.92
N ASP A 124 16.59 20.26 -14.21
CA ASP A 124 16.94 19.99 -12.82
C ASP A 124 18.36 19.44 -12.69
N ASN A 125 19.03 19.81 -11.59
CA ASN A 125 20.34 19.26 -11.28
C ASN A 125 20.19 17.90 -10.59
N VAL A 126 20.69 16.84 -11.21
CA VAL A 126 20.60 15.47 -10.69
C VAL A 126 21.94 15.00 -10.14
N LYS A 127 21.97 14.65 -8.85
CA LYS A 127 23.12 14.02 -8.19
C LYS A 127 22.79 12.60 -7.73
N VAL A 128 23.44 11.62 -8.35
CA VAL A 128 23.28 10.20 -8.01
C VAL A 128 24.25 9.82 -6.91
N GLN A 129 23.75 9.17 -5.85
CA GLN A 129 24.58 8.56 -4.81
C GLN A 129 24.25 7.07 -4.71
N TYR A 130 25.30 6.24 -4.76
CA TYR A 130 25.16 4.79 -4.64
C TYR A 130 25.45 4.35 -3.21
N TYR A 131 24.63 3.43 -2.71
CA TYR A 131 24.76 2.84 -1.39
C TYR A 131 24.82 1.33 -1.51
N GLU A 132 25.78 0.74 -0.79
CA GLU A 132 25.89 -0.72 -0.66
C GLU A 132 25.03 -1.23 0.50
N ARG A 133 24.70 -2.52 0.47
CA ARG A 133 23.92 -3.15 1.52
C ARG A 133 24.72 -3.14 2.83
N LEU A 134 24.13 -2.61 3.90
CA LEU A 134 24.78 -2.54 5.21
C LEU A 134 25.11 -3.92 5.82
N SER A 135 24.31 -4.92 5.46
CA SER A 135 24.43 -6.31 5.92
C SER A 135 24.40 -7.25 4.71
N PRO A 136 25.27 -8.27 4.63
CA PRO A 136 25.32 -9.15 3.46
C PRO A 136 24.07 -10.03 3.35
N LEU A 137 23.67 -10.34 2.11
CA LEU A 137 22.65 -11.35 1.79
C LEU A 137 23.38 -12.57 1.22
N VAL A 138 23.27 -13.71 1.87
CA VAL A 138 23.97 -14.93 1.48
C VAL A 138 22.96 -15.96 0.95
N PRO A 139 23.01 -16.32 -0.35
CA PRO A 139 22.22 -17.42 -0.85
C PRO A 139 22.78 -18.75 -0.32
N LEU A 140 21.94 -19.55 0.35
CA LEU A 140 22.35 -20.84 0.87
C LEU A 140 22.53 -21.85 -0.28
N LYS A 141 23.45 -22.80 -0.08
CA LYS A 141 23.73 -23.89 -1.03
C LYS A 141 22.77 -25.08 -0.88
N LEU A 142 22.11 -25.18 0.28
CA LEU A 142 21.18 -26.25 0.59
C LEU A 142 19.76 -25.68 0.69
N PRO A 143 18.75 -26.43 0.22
CA PRO A 143 17.37 -26.02 0.36
C PRO A 143 16.95 -26.19 1.83
N LEU A 144 15.84 -25.56 2.21
CA LEU A 144 15.21 -25.84 3.50
C LEU A 144 14.81 -27.32 3.60
N GLY A 145 14.28 -27.88 2.50
CA GLY A 145 13.81 -29.26 2.44
C GLY A 145 12.54 -29.44 3.26
N SER A 146 12.67 -30.03 4.45
CA SER A 146 11.55 -30.25 5.38
C SER A 146 11.31 -29.02 6.26
N PHE A 147 10.05 -28.73 6.58
CA PHE A 147 9.70 -27.70 7.57
C PHE A 147 10.18 -28.01 8.99
N ALA A 148 10.60 -29.25 9.26
CA ALA A 148 11.28 -29.61 10.50
C ALA A 148 12.63 -28.90 10.72
N ASN A 149 13.20 -28.32 9.66
CA ASN A 149 14.46 -27.59 9.68
C ASN A 149 14.30 -26.09 9.93
N ILE A 150 13.07 -25.60 10.08
CA ILE A 150 12.78 -24.18 10.36
C ILE A 150 13.42 -23.76 11.67
N ARG A 151 13.84 -22.51 11.73
CA ARG A 151 14.46 -21.87 12.89
C ARG A 151 13.75 -20.57 13.24
N ASN A 152 13.94 -20.12 14.47
CA ASN A 152 13.46 -18.83 14.94
C ASN A 152 14.03 -17.70 14.07
N GLY A 153 13.15 -16.85 13.56
CA GLY A 153 13.47 -15.76 12.63
C GLY A 153 13.29 -16.13 11.15
N ASP A 154 12.96 -17.38 10.82
CA ASP A 154 12.69 -17.77 9.44
C ASP A 154 11.40 -17.12 8.92
N CYS A 155 11.45 -16.70 7.65
CA CYS A 155 10.31 -16.19 6.91
C CYS A 155 10.09 -17.01 5.65
N ILE A 156 8.94 -17.66 5.54
CA ILE A 156 8.55 -18.45 4.37
C ILE A 156 7.63 -17.62 3.50
N VAL A 157 8.06 -17.38 2.26
CA VAL A 157 7.28 -16.63 1.27
C VAL A 157 6.50 -17.60 0.37
N ALA A 158 5.19 -17.39 0.26
CA ALA A 158 4.30 -18.15 -0.60
C ALA A 158 3.40 -17.22 -1.43
N PHE A 159 3.06 -17.64 -2.65
CA PHE A 159 2.38 -16.80 -3.64
C PHE A 159 0.86 -17.01 -3.70
N SER A 160 0.29 -17.78 -2.76
CA SER A 160 -1.16 -17.92 -2.65
C SER A 160 -1.59 -17.99 -1.19
N ARG A 161 -2.78 -17.45 -0.88
CA ARG A 161 -3.38 -17.54 0.45
C ARG A 161 -3.54 -19.00 0.91
N PHE A 162 -3.92 -19.88 -0.01
CA PHE A 162 -4.07 -21.30 0.27
C PHE A 162 -2.75 -21.92 0.74
N GLU A 163 -1.64 -21.65 0.03
CA GLU A 163 -0.33 -22.17 0.43
C GLU A 163 0.16 -21.55 1.75
N ILE A 164 -0.08 -20.26 1.99
CA ILE A 164 0.25 -19.61 3.28
C ILE A 164 -0.38 -20.36 4.46
N TYR A 165 -1.68 -20.65 4.40
CA TYR A 165 -2.38 -21.35 5.49
C TYR A 165 -1.98 -22.81 5.61
N LYS A 166 -1.74 -23.49 4.48
CA LYS A 166 -1.24 -24.86 4.45
C LYS A 166 0.14 -24.97 5.09
N ILE A 167 1.04 -24.04 4.77
CA ILE A 167 2.40 -23.96 5.35
C ILE A 167 2.31 -23.68 6.84
N LYS A 168 1.56 -22.66 7.28
CA LYS A 168 1.34 -22.37 8.71
C LYS A 168 0.91 -23.62 9.48
N ARG A 169 -0.13 -24.31 8.99
CA ARG A 169 -0.65 -25.54 9.64
C ARG A 169 0.40 -26.65 9.69
N GLN A 170 1.21 -26.80 8.64
CA GLN A 170 2.26 -27.82 8.60
C GLN A 170 3.37 -27.54 9.61
N ILE A 171 3.78 -26.28 9.77
CA ILE A 171 4.81 -25.86 10.73
C ILE A 171 4.31 -26.05 12.16
N GLU A 172 3.10 -25.56 12.46
CA GLU A 172 2.54 -25.60 13.81
C GLU A 172 2.15 -27.01 14.25
N ARG A 173 1.89 -27.94 13.30
CA ARG A 173 1.66 -29.36 13.60
C ARG A 173 2.85 -30.03 14.28
N GLU A 174 4.07 -29.58 14.00
CA GLU A 174 5.28 -30.11 14.63
C GLU A 174 5.48 -29.59 16.07
N ARG A 175 4.64 -28.63 16.52
CA ARG A 175 4.62 -28.04 17.87
C ARG A 175 5.93 -27.37 18.32
N LYS A 176 6.81 -27.03 17.38
CA LYS A 176 8.08 -26.35 17.68
C LYS A 176 7.97 -24.83 17.56
N HIS A 177 7.18 -24.34 16.60
CA HIS A 177 7.12 -22.93 16.22
C HIS A 177 5.67 -22.47 16.08
N LEU A 178 5.44 -21.18 16.35
CA LEU A 178 4.18 -20.50 16.03
C LEU A 178 4.40 -19.48 14.92
N CYS A 179 3.46 -19.44 13.99
CA CYS A 179 3.60 -18.65 12.77
C CYS A 179 2.73 -17.40 12.81
N SER A 180 3.36 -16.24 12.64
CA SER A 180 2.66 -15.03 12.19
C SER A 180 2.37 -15.11 10.69
N VAL A 181 1.30 -14.45 10.24
CA VAL A 181 0.86 -14.48 8.83
C VAL A 181 0.71 -13.08 8.26
N VAL A 182 1.30 -12.83 7.09
CA VAL A 182 1.18 -11.54 6.39
C VAL A 182 0.93 -11.74 4.89
N TYR A 183 -0.23 -11.31 4.39
CA TYR A 183 -0.52 -11.27 2.95
C TYR A 183 -1.23 -9.98 2.56
N GLY A 184 -1.29 -9.69 1.25
CA GLY A 184 -1.71 -8.39 0.72
C GLY A 184 -3.10 -7.90 1.13
N SER A 185 -4.11 -8.78 1.17
CA SER A 185 -5.50 -8.42 1.51
C SER A 185 -5.75 -8.26 3.02
N LEU A 186 -4.76 -8.54 3.88
CA LEU A 186 -4.93 -8.28 5.31
C LEU A 186 -5.05 -6.77 5.59
N PRO A 187 -5.95 -6.38 6.50
CA PRO A 187 -6.00 -5.02 7.01
C PRO A 187 -4.61 -4.52 7.45
N PRO A 188 -4.25 -3.26 7.16
CA PRO A 188 -2.97 -2.69 7.59
C PRO A 188 -2.68 -2.89 9.08
N GLU A 189 -3.70 -2.71 9.92
CA GLU A 189 -3.64 -2.84 11.38
C GLU A 189 -3.28 -4.29 11.77
N THR A 190 -3.94 -5.28 11.14
CA THR A 190 -3.62 -6.70 11.32
C THR A 190 -2.21 -7.03 10.83
N ARG A 191 -1.78 -6.49 9.68
CA ARG A 191 -0.42 -6.71 9.16
C ARG A 191 0.64 -6.16 10.10
N THR A 192 0.46 -4.94 10.60
CA THR A 192 1.36 -4.33 11.58
C THR A 192 1.44 -5.18 12.84
N ARG A 193 0.29 -5.63 13.36
CA ARG A 193 0.28 -6.46 14.57
C ARG A 193 0.95 -7.82 14.38
N GLN A 194 0.71 -8.50 13.26
CA GLN A 194 1.40 -9.75 12.90
C GLN A 194 2.91 -9.55 12.75
N ALA A 195 3.34 -8.46 12.12
CA ALA A 195 4.76 -8.13 12.01
C ALA A 195 5.38 -7.79 13.38
N THR A 196 4.67 -7.08 14.25
CA THR A 196 5.12 -6.77 15.62
C THR A 196 5.25 -8.05 16.44
N MET A 197 4.29 -8.98 16.35
CA MET A 197 4.37 -10.26 17.04
C MET A 197 5.57 -11.11 16.59
N PHE A 198 5.92 -11.08 15.30
CA PHE A 198 7.13 -11.76 14.80
C PHE A 198 8.44 -11.07 15.23
N ASN A 199 8.43 -9.74 15.34
CA ASN A 199 9.62 -8.96 15.67
C ASN A 199 9.89 -8.85 17.18
N ASP A 200 8.89 -9.06 18.03
CA ASP A 200 9.03 -9.01 19.49
C ASP A 200 9.72 -10.28 20.01
N GLU A 201 10.87 -10.11 20.68
CA GLU A 201 11.65 -11.22 21.22
C GLU A 201 10.95 -11.98 22.36
N ASN A 202 9.95 -11.35 22.99
CA ASN A 202 9.16 -11.98 24.07
C ASN A 202 7.90 -12.68 23.54
N SER A 203 7.67 -12.64 22.23
CA SER A 203 6.53 -13.29 21.59
C SER A 203 6.80 -14.77 21.35
N ASP A 204 5.77 -15.59 21.53
CA ASP A 204 5.82 -17.01 21.17
C ASP A 204 5.83 -17.22 19.64
N PHE A 205 5.57 -16.17 18.84
CA PHE A 205 5.54 -16.21 17.37
C PHE A 205 6.92 -15.93 16.77
N ASP A 206 7.64 -16.98 16.44
CA ASP A 206 9.04 -16.93 16.02
C ASP A 206 9.28 -17.21 14.53
N VAL A 207 8.22 -17.52 13.78
CA VAL A 207 8.26 -17.77 12.33
C VAL A 207 7.24 -16.90 11.60
N LEU A 208 7.58 -16.40 10.42
CA LEU A 208 6.68 -15.63 9.56
C LEU A 208 6.33 -16.43 8.30
N VAL A 209 5.04 -16.55 7.99
CA VAL A 209 4.57 -17.06 6.70
C VAL A 209 3.90 -15.91 5.95
N ALA A 210 4.46 -15.50 4.82
CA ALA A 210 4.04 -14.28 4.15
C ALA A 210 3.86 -14.43 2.64
N SER A 211 3.12 -13.50 2.02
CA SER A 211 3.20 -13.25 0.58
C SER A 211 4.30 -12.23 0.27
N ASP A 212 4.51 -11.97 -1.01
CA ASP A 212 5.24 -10.83 -1.55
C ASP A 212 4.84 -9.44 -0.99
N ALA A 213 3.75 -9.34 -0.23
CA ALA A 213 3.35 -8.14 0.50
C ALA A 213 4.38 -7.65 1.53
N ILE A 214 5.33 -8.50 1.93
CA ILE A 214 6.48 -8.09 2.75
C ILE A 214 7.63 -7.50 1.92
N GLY A 215 7.54 -7.35 0.60
CA GLY A 215 8.62 -6.79 -0.21
C GLY A 215 9.93 -7.60 -0.20
N MET A 216 10.87 -7.21 -1.06
CA MET A 216 12.12 -7.95 -1.29
C MET A 216 13.26 -7.46 -0.39
N GLY A 217 14.16 -8.36 0.03
CA GLY A 217 15.43 -7.98 0.70
C GLY A 217 15.37 -7.75 2.21
N ARG A 218 14.31 -8.21 2.89
CA ARG A 218 14.11 -8.00 4.35
C ARG A 218 15.00 -8.83 5.28
N ALA A 219 15.66 -9.89 4.80
CA ALA A 219 16.53 -10.73 5.62
C ALA A 219 17.81 -10.00 6.02
N GLY A 220 18.16 -10.00 7.31
CA GLY A 220 19.41 -9.42 7.80
C GLY A 220 19.40 -7.89 7.87
N ARG A 221 18.35 -7.29 8.45
CA ARG A 221 18.25 -5.82 8.58
C ARG A 221 19.34 -5.29 9.51
N TYR A 222 20.00 -4.20 9.14
CA TYR A 222 21.03 -3.56 9.97
C TYR A 222 20.49 -3.19 11.35
N LYS A 223 21.26 -3.51 12.41
CA LYS A 223 20.85 -3.43 13.83
C LYS A 223 19.75 -4.39 14.27
N SER A 224 19.36 -5.36 13.45
CA SER A 224 18.56 -6.50 13.93
C SER A 224 19.44 -7.54 14.60
N LYS A 225 18.80 -8.50 15.29
CA LYS A 225 19.45 -9.67 15.89
C LYS A 225 20.22 -10.53 14.89
N PHE A 226 19.85 -10.46 13.61
CA PHE A 226 20.45 -11.22 12.53
C PHE A 226 21.27 -10.27 11.64
N PRO A 227 22.59 -10.14 11.86
CA PRO A 227 23.42 -9.20 11.11
C PRO A 227 23.71 -9.64 9.66
N VAL A 228 23.47 -10.92 9.35
CA VAL A 228 23.59 -11.52 8.02
C VAL A 228 22.21 -12.03 7.61
N GLY A 229 21.79 -11.70 6.39
CA GLY A 229 20.57 -12.25 5.81
C GLY A 229 20.87 -13.52 5.04
N GLU A 230 20.07 -14.56 5.22
CA GLU A 230 20.16 -15.80 4.45
C GLU A 230 18.93 -15.95 3.56
N VAL A 231 19.08 -16.58 2.40
CA VAL A 231 17.97 -16.87 1.48
C VAL A 231 18.13 -18.25 0.85
N THR A 232 17.04 -19.01 0.78
CA THR A 232 17.01 -20.35 0.18
C THR A 232 15.63 -20.67 -0.38
N CYS A 233 15.49 -21.80 -1.05
CA CYS A 233 14.23 -22.35 -1.53
C CYS A 233 13.78 -23.54 -0.68
N GLN A 234 12.49 -23.86 -0.74
CA GLN A 234 11.96 -25.08 -0.12
C GLN A 234 12.51 -26.34 -0.82
N ALA A 235 12.47 -26.39 -2.15
CA ALA A 235 12.89 -27.55 -2.93
C ALA A 235 14.28 -27.34 -3.57
N ALA A 236 15.07 -28.41 -3.64
CA ALA A 236 16.42 -28.39 -4.22
C ALA A 236 16.44 -27.95 -5.69
N LYS A 237 15.39 -28.31 -6.45
CA LYS A 237 15.26 -28.00 -7.87
C LYS A 237 15.17 -26.50 -8.18
N ASP A 238 14.76 -25.69 -7.20
CA ASP A 238 14.55 -24.25 -7.39
C ASP A 238 15.80 -23.42 -7.04
N LEU A 239 16.80 -24.02 -6.37
CA LEU A 239 18.04 -23.34 -5.99
C LEU A 239 18.81 -22.71 -7.17
N PRO A 240 18.99 -23.40 -8.32
CA PRO A 240 19.70 -22.80 -9.45
C PRO A 240 19.00 -21.53 -9.96
N LEU A 241 17.66 -21.52 -9.99
CA LEU A 241 16.86 -20.37 -10.41
C LEU A 241 16.96 -19.22 -9.40
N LEU A 242 16.95 -19.51 -8.09
CA LEU A 242 17.15 -18.50 -7.06
C LEU A 242 18.53 -17.84 -7.19
N HIS A 243 19.59 -18.64 -7.34
CA HIS A 243 20.95 -18.12 -7.45
C HIS A 243 21.16 -17.29 -8.71
N SER A 244 20.61 -17.73 -9.85
CA SER A 244 20.68 -16.95 -11.09
C SER A 244 19.87 -15.66 -10.99
N SER A 245 18.70 -15.68 -10.34
CA SER A 245 17.87 -14.49 -10.16
C SER A 245 18.53 -13.45 -9.24
N LEU A 246 19.16 -13.88 -8.15
CA LEU A 246 19.84 -12.98 -7.20
C LEU A 246 21.14 -12.37 -7.76
N SER A 247 21.77 -13.03 -8.72
CA SER A 247 22.99 -12.54 -9.37
C SER A 247 22.71 -11.70 -10.62
N SER A 248 21.46 -11.73 -11.13
CA SER A 248 21.06 -10.94 -12.28
C SER A 248 20.84 -9.48 -11.88
N PRO A 249 21.28 -8.50 -12.71
CA PRO A 249 20.96 -7.11 -12.48
C PRO A 249 19.46 -6.86 -12.60
N SER A 250 18.94 -5.91 -11.83
CA SER A 250 17.57 -5.43 -11.99
C SER A 250 17.39 -4.87 -13.42
N PRO A 251 16.28 -5.20 -14.12
CA PRO A 251 16.00 -4.64 -15.44
C PRO A 251 15.84 -3.12 -15.31
N ILE A 252 16.46 -2.37 -16.22
CA ILE A 252 16.36 -0.91 -16.25
C ILE A 252 14.91 -0.53 -16.52
N LEU A 253 14.42 0.50 -15.82
CA LEU A 253 13.11 1.05 -16.09
C LEU A 253 13.16 1.90 -17.36
N GLU A 254 12.24 1.63 -18.28
CA GLU A 254 12.18 2.33 -19.57
C GLU A 254 11.10 3.41 -19.61
N GLN A 255 10.03 3.25 -18.84
CA GLN A 255 8.88 4.16 -18.89
C GLN A 255 8.30 4.46 -17.50
N ALA A 256 7.74 5.66 -17.35
CA ALA A 256 7.05 6.14 -16.16
C ALA A 256 5.53 6.22 -16.39
N GLY A 257 4.74 5.88 -15.37
CA GLY A 257 3.28 5.92 -15.49
C GLY A 257 2.74 7.35 -15.54
N LEU A 258 1.69 7.57 -16.33
CA LEU A 258 0.85 8.77 -16.34
C LEU A 258 -0.61 8.36 -16.16
N PHE A 259 -1.47 9.31 -15.78
CA PHE A 259 -2.88 9.02 -15.53
C PHE A 259 -3.79 10.14 -16.02
N PRO A 260 -4.98 9.82 -16.57
CA PRO A 260 -5.96 10.83 -16.99
C PRO A 260 -6.50 11.62 -15.79
N ASN A 261 -6.10 12.88 -15.64
CA ASN A 261 -6.63 13.74 -14.59
C ASN A 261 -8.04 14.26 -14.95
N PHE A 262 -8.78 14.72 -13.95
CA PHE A 262 -10.15 15.21 -14.15
C PHE A 262 -10.22 16.35 -15.17
N ASP A 263 -9.31 17.31 -15.11
CA ASP A 263 -9.33 18.49 -15.99
C ASP A 263 -9.23 18.10 -17.47
N LEU A 264 -8.35 17.14 -17.80
CA LEU A 264 -8.21 16.61 -19.15
C LEU A 264 -9.50 15.91 -19.60
N LEU A 265 -10.08 15.06 -18.74
CA LEU A 265 -11.32 14.34 -19.06
C LEU A 265 -12.51 15.28 -19.18
N PHE A 266 -12.59 16.32 -18.35
CA PHE A 266 -13.62 17.35 -18.43
C PHE A 266 -13.50 18.16 -19.72
N LEU A 267 -12.27 18.50 -20.13
CA LEU A 267 -12.04 19.20 -21.40
C LEU A 267 -12.41 18.31 -22.59
N TYR A 268 -12.11 17.01 -22.50
CA TYR A 268 -12.51 16.01 -23.49
C TYR A 268 -14.03 15.83 -23.55
N SER A 269 -14.71 15.78 -22.40
CA SER A 269 -16.17 15.60 -22.33
C SER A 269 -16.94 16.73 -23.02
N ARG A 270 -16.38 17.95 -23.04
CA ARG A 270 -16.97 19.09 -23.76
C ARG A 270 -17.00 18.91 -25.28
N LEU A 271 -16.08 18.12 -25.83
CA LEU A 271 -16.04 17.77 -27.25
C LEU A 271 -16.97 16.58 -27.56
N HIS A 272 -17.34 15.80 -26.54
CA HIS A 272 -18.14 14.58 -26.65
C HIS A 272 -19.34 14.60 -25.67
N ALA A 273 -20.20 15.61 -25.81
CA ALA A 273 -21.24 15.92 -24.82
C ALA A 273 -22.27 14.81 -24.53
N THR A 274 -22.38 13.80 -25.41
CA THR A 274 -23.29 12.65 -25.23
C THR A 274 -22.62 11.42 -24.62
N SER A 275 -21.31 11.44 -24.41
CA SER A 275 -20.55 10.31 -23.89
C SER A 275 -20.55 10.30 -22.36
N GLY A 276 -20.75 9.12 -21.77
CA GLY A 276 -20.49 8.84 -20.36
C GLY A 276 -19.01 8.80 -20.04
N LEU A 277 -18.68 8.76 -18.74
CA LEU A 277 -17.30 8.70 -18.25
C LEU A 277 -16.54 7.49 -18.82
N TYR A 278 -17.18 6.33 -18.95
CA TYR A 278 -16.58 5.13 -19.52
C TYR A 278 -16.07 5.40 -20.94
N GLN A 279 -16.94 5.90 -21.82
CA GLN A 279 -16.57 6.18 -23.23
C GLN A 279 -15.53 7.29 -23.33
N ILE A 280 -15.59 8.29 -22.44
CA ILE A 280 -14.58 9.36 -22.39
C ILE A 280 -13.21 8.77 -22.01
N LEU A 281 -13.15 7.90 -20.99
CA LEU A 281 -11.91 7.25 -20.56
C LEU A 281 -11.37 6.32 -21.63
N GLU A 282 -12.21 5.46 -22.20
CA GLU A 282 -11.85 4.52 -23.26
C GLU A 282 -11.21 5.26 -24.45
N HIS A 283 -11.90 6.27 -24.99
CA HIS A 283 -11.36 7.07 -26.08
C HIS A 283 -10.08 7.84 -25.67
N PHE A 284 -10.01 8.38 -24.45
CA PHE A 284 -8.81 9.09 -24.00
C PHE A 284 -7.60 8.16 -23.99
N VAL A 285 -7.73 6.97 -23.40
CA VAL A 285 -6.63 5.99 -23.29
C VAL A 285 -6.21 5.49 -24.68
N GLU A 286 -7.15 5.25 -25.60
CA GLU A 286 -6.86 4.81 -26.96
C GLU A 286 -6.17 5.87 -27.83
N ASN A 287 -6.49 7.15 -27.60
CA ASN A 287 -6.01 8.24 -28.45
C ASN A 287 -4.89 9.09 -27.83
N ALA A 288 -4.53 8.83 -26.57
CA ALA A 288 -3.46 9.54 -25.88
C ALA A 288 -2.12 9.37 -26.61
N LYS A 289 -1.46 10.48 -26.92
CA LYS A 289 -0.12 10.50 -27.49
C LYS A 289 0.89 10.85 -26.40
N LEU A 290 1.83 9.95 -26.17
CA LEU A 290 2.84 10.06 -25.13
C LEU A 290 4.23 10.09 -25.75
N SER A 291 5.21 10.72 -25.08
CA SER A 291 6.61 10.50 -25.42
C SER A 291 7.04 9.09 -25.00
N GLU A 292 8.14 8.59 -25.57
CA GLU A 292 8.65 7.23 -25.36
C GLU A 292 8.88 6.87 -23.88
N ASN A 293 9.22 7.86 -23.05
CA ASN A 293 9.48 7.70 -21.62
C ASN A 293 8.24 7.48 -20.74
N TYR A 294 7.02 7.48 -21.30
CA TYR A 294 5.80 7.35 -20.51
C TYR A 294 4.82 6.30 -21.06
N PHE A 295 3.99 5.77 -20.16
CA PHE A 295 2.84 4.94 -20.49
C PHE A 295 1.60 5.42 -19.72
N ILE A 296 0.39 5.19 -20.24
CA ILE A 296 -0.84 5.38 -19.46
C ILE A 296 -1.01 4.22 -18.50
N ALA A 297 -1.15 4.52 -17.21
CA ALA A 297 -1.40 3.56 -16.17
C ALA A 297 -2.70 2.77 -16.44
N ASP A 298 -2.73 1.55 -15.93
CA ASP A 298 -3.85 0.63 -16.06
C ASP A 298 -5.10 1.21 -15.38
N CYS A 299 -6.10 1.50 -16.21
CA CYS A 299 -7.38 2.07 -15.83
C CYS A 299 -8.51 1.02 -15.78
N GLU A 300 -8.23 -0.29 -15.82
CA GLU A 300 -9.27 -1.34 -15.91
C GLU A 300 -10.31 -1.21 -14.78
N GLN A 301 -9.86 -1.11 -13.53
CA GLN A 301 -10.77 -0.97 -12.38
C GLN A 301 -11.60 0.33 -12.47
N MET A 302 -10.97 1.44 -12.87
CA MET A 302 -11.65 2.73 -13.07
C MET A 302 -12.74 2.62 -14.15
N MET A 303 -12.45 1.92 -15.25
CA MET A 303 -13.41 1.67 -16.33
C MET A 303 -14.57 0.79 -15.85
N LYS A 304 -14.31 -0.28 -15.07
CA LYS A 304 -15.37 -1.10 -14.46
C LYS A 304 -16.30 -0.28 -13.57
N VAL A 305 -15.74 0.62 -12.74
CA VAL A 305 -16.55 1.55 -11.94
C VAL A 305 -17.35 2.49 -12.83
N ALA A 306 -16.71 3.13 -13.81
CA ALA A 306 -17.35 4.07 -14.73
C ALA A 306 -18.55 3.43 -15.44
N ALA A 307 -18.44 2.18 -15.88
CA ALA A 307 -19.51 1.44 -16.53
C ALA A 307 -20.75 1.26 -15.62
N VAL A 308 -20.55 1.04 -14.32
CA VAL A 308 -21.65 0.87 -13.35
C VAL A 308 -22.33 2.20 -13.03
N ILE A 309 -21.55 3.28 -12.86
CA ILE A 309 -22.08 4.57 -12.40
C ILE A 309 -22.59 5.45 -13.54
N ASP A 310 -22.28 5.13 -14.80
CA ASP A 310 -22.63 6.00 -15.92
C ASP A 310 -24.13 6.14 -16.14
N GLU A 311 -24.89 5.10 -15.81
CA GLU A 311 -26.35 5.08 -15.86
C GLU A 311 -27.00 5.96 -14.77
N LEU A 312 -26.23 6.37 -13.75
CA LEU A 312 -26.74 7.16 -12.64
C LEU A 312 -26.73 8.66 -12.96
N PRO A 313 -27.75 9.43 -12.55
CA PRO A 313 -27.82 10.88 -12.71
C PRO A 313 -26.90 11.63 -11.73
N ILE A 314 -25.60 11.35 -11.84
CA ILE A 314 -24.51 11.95 -11.08
C ILE A 314 -23.70 12.85 -12.04
N ASN A 315 -23.20 13.98 -11.53
CA ASN A 315 -22.37 14.88 -12.34
C ASN A 315 -21.00 14.23 -12.67
N LEU A 316 -20.31 14.73 -13.68
CA LEU A 316 -19.06 14.12 -14.16
C LEU A 316 -17.94 14.13 -13.10
N ASN A 317 -17.86 15.17 -12.28
CA ASN A 317 -16.84 15.28 -11.22
C ASN A 317 -17.01 14.19 -10.16
N ASP A 318 -18.22 14.01 -9.66
CA ASP A 318 -18.53 12.98 -8.68
C ASP A 318 -18.37 11.59 -9.32
N LYS A 319 -18.77 11.40 -10.58
CA LYS A 319 -18.52 10.14 -11.30
C LYS A 319 -17.01 9.82 -11.35
N TYR A 320 -16.19 10.81 -11.71
CA TYR A 320 -14.74 10.66 -11.72
C TYR A 320 -14.21 10.30 -10.33
N LEU A 321 -14.71 10.94 -9.28
CA LEU A 321 -14.30 10.66 -7.91
C LEU A 321 -14.66 9.24 -7.46
N PHE A 322 -15.86 8.74 -7.78
CA PHE A 322 -16.23 7.34 -7.55
C PHE A 322 -15.31 6.40 -8.34
N ALA A 323 -15.01 6.71 -9.60
CA ALA A 323 -14.12 5.92 -10.44
C ALA A 323 -12.67 5.89 -9.94
N MET A 324 -12.22 6.95 -9.27
CA MET A 324 -10.91 7.03 -8.62
C MET A 324 -10.83 6.32 -7.26
N SER A 325 -11.98 5.94 -6.69
CA SER A 325 -12.00 5.31 -5.38
C SER A 325 -11.30 3.94 -5.40
N PRO A 326 -10.56 3.56 -4.35
CA PRO A 326 -9.76 2.34 -4.33
C PRO A 326 -10.66 1.12 -4.08
N VAL A 327 -11.32 0.64 -5.13
CA VAL A 327 -12.23 -0.52 -5.12
C VAL A 327 -11.74 -1.60 -6.07
N ASP A 328 -11.91 -2.85 -5.63
CA ASP A 328 -11.65 -4.06 -6.41
C ASP A 328 -12.98 -4.55 -6.98
N MET A 329 -13.24 -4.25 -8.25
CA MET A 329 -14.50 -4.58 -8.92
C MET A 329 -14.62 -6.07 -9.26
N ASP A 330 -13.54 -6.84 -9.12
CA ASP A 330 -13.53 -8.30 -9.27
C ASP A 330 -13.93 -9.03 -7.97
N ASP A 331 -14.07 -8.30 -6.86
CA ASP A 331 -14.62 -8.79 -5.61
C ASP A 331 -16.11 -8.44 -5.49
N ASP A 332 -16.98 -9.45 -5.54
CA ASP A 332 -18.44 -9.30 -5.57
C ASP A 332 -18.99 -8.39 -4.47
N ILE A 333 -18.49 -8.56 -3.23
CA ILE A 333 -18.94 -7.78 -2.07
C ILE A 333 -18.50 -6.32 -2.21
N SER A 334 -17.26 -6.08 -2.65
CA SER A 334 -16.73 -4.72 -2.87
C SER A 334 -17.46 -4.00 -3.99
N SER A 335 -17.68 -4.67 -5.12
CA SER A 335 -18.44 -4.15 -6.26
C SER A 335 -19.89 -3.82 -5.90
N GLN A 336 -20.56 -4.71 -5.14
CA GLN A 336 -21.90 -4.47 -4.63
C GLN A 336 -21.94 -3.28 -3.66
N GLY A 337 -20.97 -3.18 -2.76
CA GLY A 337 -20.85 -2.06 -1.81
C GLY A 337 -20.72 -0.71 -2.51
N LEU A 338 -19.83 -0.61 -3.50
CA LEU A 338 -19.69 0.59 -4.34
C LEU A 338 -21.00 0.93 -5.06
N THR A 339 -21.63 -0.06 -5.68
CA THR A 339 -22.89 0.12 -6.42
C THR A 339 -23.98 0.68 -5.49
N GLN A 340 -24.10 0.16 -4.27
CA GLN A 340 -25.06 0.65 -3.27
C GLN A 340 -24.73 2.08 -2.82
N PHE A 341 -23.46 2.41 -2.60
CA PHE A 341 -23.04 3.79 -2.28
C PHE A 341 -23.39 4.75 -3.40
N ALA A 342 -23.06 4.42 -4.65
CA ALA A 342 -23.35 5.26 -5.81
C ALA A 342 -24.86 5.44 -6.04
N GLN A 343 -25.65 4.36 -5.91
CA GLN A 343 -27.12 4.42 -6.04
C GLN A 343 -27.77 5.26 -4.94
N SER A 344 -27.31 5.11 -3.69
CA SER A 344 -27.80 5.90 -2.57
C SER A 344 -27.45 7.38 -2.77
N TYR A 345 -26.19 7.68 -3.10
CA TYR A 345 -25.71 9.03 -3.41
C TYR A 345 -26.51 9.68 -4.54
N SER A 346 -26.81 8.93 -5.61
CA SER A 346 -27.61 9.42 -6.73
C SER A 346 -29.04 9.80 -6.35
N LYS A 347 -29.64 9.12 -5.36
CA LYS A 347 -31.06 9.32 -4.97
C LYS A 347 -31.23 10.42 -3.93
N THR A 348 -30.40 10.39 -2.88
CA THR A 348 -30.60 11.21 -1.68
C THR A 348 -29.49 12.24 -1.46
N ARG A 349 -28.36 12.13 -2.21
CA ARG A 349 -27.10 12.86 -1.97
C ARG A 349 -26.46 12.57 -0.60
N ILE A 350 -27.02 11.65 0.18
CA ILE A 350 -26.53 11.27 1.51
C ILE A 350 -26.51 9.74 1.62
N VAL A 351 -25.33 9.19 1.85
CA VAL A 351 -25.09 7.75 1.99
C VAL A 351 -24.88 7.44 3.46
N ARG A 352 -25.92 6.95 4.14
CA ARG A 352 -25.81 6.50 5.53
C ARG A 352 -25.34 5.06 5.60
N LEU A 353 -24.26 4.80 6.32
CA LEU A 353 -23.70 3.46 6.45
C LEU A 353 -24.70 2.49 7.10
N LYS A 354 -25.51 2.98 8.06
CA LYS A 354 -26.51 2.16 8.78
C LYS A 354 -27.61 1.57 7.90
N GLU A 355 -27.86 2.17 6.74
CA GLU A 355 -28.88 1.69 5.79
C GLU A 355 -28.37 0.52 4.96
N ILE A 356 -27.05 0.36 4.89
CA ILE A 356 -26.35 -0.62 4.06
C ILE A 356 -25.72 -1.72 4.92
N PHE A 357 -25.26 -1.34 6.12
CA PHE A 357 -24.55 -2.20 7.04
C PHE A 357 -25.19 -2.13 8.42
N THR A 358 -25.63 -3.28 8.93
CA THR A 358 -26.22 -3.39 10.27
C THR A 358 -25.12 -3.65 11.32
N PRO A 359 -24.83 -2.70 12.22
CA PRO A 359 -23.82 -2.90 13.27
C PRO A 359 -24.13 -4.09 14.17
N GLY A 360 -23.09 -4.76 14.67
CA GLY A 360 -23.22 -5.91 15.59
C GLY A 360 -23.55 -7.25 14.92
N THR A 361 -23.60 -7.30 13.59
CA THR A 361 -23.77 -8.55 12.82
C THR A 361 -22.47 -9.32 12.63
N LEU A 362 -21.33 -8.64 12.71
CA LEU A 362 -20.00 -9.24 12.51
C LEU A 362 -19.65 -10.22 13.62
N LYS A 363 -19.07 -11.35 13.23
CA LYS A 363 -18.64 -12.42 14.12
C LYS A 363 -17.28 -12.93 13.68
N VAL A 364 -16.57 -13.57 14.60
CA VAL A 364 -15.32 -14.25 14.28
C VAL A 364 -15.60 -15.26 13.17
N PRO A 365 -14.86 -15.21 12.05
CA PRO A 365 -14.99 -16.20 10.98
C PRO A 365 -14.83 -17.63 11.53
N LYS A 366 -15.53 -18.59 10.93
CA LYS A 366 -15.40 -20.02 11.27
C LYS A 366 -14.75 -20.83 10.14
N SER A 367 -14.51 -20.20 8.99
CA SER A 367 -13.94 -20.83 7.80
C SER A 367 -13.14 -19.80 7.01
N HIS A 368 -12.25 -20.28 6.14
CA HIS A 368 -11.50 -19.42 5.19
C HIS A 368 -12.40 -18.63 4.26
N HIS A 369 -13.57 -19.18 3.91
CA HIS A 369 -14.56 -18.46 3.11
C HIS A 369 -15.15 -17.27 3.88
N ALA A 370 -15.59 -17.49 5.12
CA ALA A 370 -16.09 -16.42 5.99
C ALA A 370 -15.01 -15.37 6.31
N LEU A 371 -13.73 -15.77 6.35
CA LEU A 371 -12.62 -14.83 6.48
C LEU A 371 -12.51 -13.94 5.23
N LYS A 372 -12.61 -14.52 4.03
CA LYS A 372 -12.61 -13.75 2.77
C LYS A 372 -13.77 -12.76 2.74
N GLU A 373 -14.98 -13.18 3.13
CA GLU A 373 -16.14 -12.28 3.22
C GLU A 373 -15.87 -11.11 4.18
N LEU A 374 -15.30 -11.38 5.36
CA LEU A 374 -14.97 -10.34 6.34
C LEU A 374 -13.88 -9.38 5.86
N GLU A 375 -12.89 -9.87 5.11
CA GLU A 375 -11.89 -9.03 4.44
C GLU A 375 -12.53 -8.13 3.37
N SER A 376 -13.47 -8.66 2.59
CA SER A 376 -14.21 -7.86 1.60
C SER A 376 -15.10 -6.80 2.26
N ILE A 377 -15.78 -7.13 3.37
CA ILE A 377 -16.51 -6.14 4.18
C ILE A 377 -15.55 -5.06 4.70
N HIS A 378 -14.36 -5.44 5.17
CA HIS A 378 -13.35 -4.46 5.57
C HIS A 378 -12.98 -3.51 4.42
N LYS A 379 -12.79 -4.02 3.19
CA LYS A 379 -12.53 -3.19 2.00
C LYS A 379 -13.68 -2.20 1.72
N VAL A 380 -14.93 -2.64 1.85
CA VAL A 380 -16.12 -1.77 1.68
C VAL A 380 -16.16 -0.66 2.73
N LEU A 381 -15.79 -0.95 3.99
CA LEU A 381 -15.70 0.06 5.04
C LEU A 381 -14.55 1.05 4.78
N ASP A 382 -13.39 0.57 4.32
CA ASP A 382 -12.28 1.43 3.88
C ASP A 382 -12.70 2.34 2.71
N LEU A 383 -13.48 1.82 1.74
CA LEU A 383 -14.05 2.59 0.64
C LEU A 383 -14.99 3.70 1.15
N TYR A 384 -15.86 3.40 2.13
CA TYR A 384 -16.74 4.41 2.74
C TYR A 384 -15.91 5.52 3.40
N VAL A 385 -14.88 5.15 4.18
CA VAL A 385 -13.97 6.13 4.80
C VAL A 385 -13.30 6.99 3.74
N TRP A 386 -12.77 6.40 2.67
CA TRP A 386 -12.15 7.15 1.58
C TRP A 386 -13.12 8.15 0.94
N LEU A 387 -14.33 7.69 0.58
CA LEU A 387 -15.37 8.56 0.02
C LEU A 387 -15.77 9.67 0.99
N SER A 388 -15.80 9.40 2.29
CA SER A 388 -16.11 10.41 3.30
C SER A 388 -15.09 11.53 3.38
N PHE A 389 -13.81 11.31 3.06
CA PHE A 389 -12.83 12.38 3.00
C PHE A 389 -12.98 13.27 1.76
N HIS A 390 -13.61 12.78 0.69
CA HIS A 390 -13.74 13.49 -0.57
C HIS A 390 -15.16 14.06 -0.80
N LEU A 391 -16.18 13.48 -0.19
CA LEU A 391 -17.60 13.88 -0.23
C LEU A 391 -18.14 14.00 1.20
N GLU A 392 -17.53 14.87 2.00
CA GLU A 392 -17.74 14.96 3.46
C GLU A 392 -19.22 15.13 3.86
N ASP A 393 -19.95 16.03 3.20
CA ASP A 393 -21.37 16.28 3.50
C ASP A 393 -22.29 15.10 3.14
N SER A 394 -21.83 14.24 2.22
CA SER A 394 -22.63 13.14 1.67
C SER A 394 -22.36 11.80 2.34
N PHE A 395 -21.25 11.65 3.07
CA PHE A 395 -20.86 10.41 3.75
C PHE A 395 -20.63 10.69 5.25
N PRO A 396 -21.70 10.95 6.02
CA PRO A 396 -21.60 11.49 7.38
C PRO A 396 -21.14 10.46 8.43
N ASP A 397 -21.22 9.15 8.16
CA ASP A 397 -20.97 8.10 9.15
C ASP A 397 -19.49 7.66 9.22
N ARG A 398 -18.54 8.59 9.03
CA ARG A 398 -17.09 8.29 8.98
C ARG A 398 -16.59 7.58 10.25
N GLU A 399 -16.94 8.08 11.43
CA GLU A 399 -16.53 7.48 12.71
C GLU A 399 -17.10 6.07 12.90
N LEU A 400 -18.35 5.85 12.47
CA LEU A 400 -18.97 4.54 12.53
C LEU A 400 -18.25 3.55 11.59
N ALA A 401 -17.94 3.98 10.36
CA ALA A 401 -17.19 3.16 9.40
C ALA A 401 -15.82 2.76 9.96
N ALA A 402 -15.07 3.73 10.53
CA ALA A 402 -13.79 3.49 11.17
C ALA A 402 -13.89 2.52 12.35
N SER A 403 -14.93 2.67 13.19
CA SER A 403 -15.19 1.75 14.31
C SER A 403 -15.49 0.32 13.84
N GLN A 404 -16.37 0.15 12.84
CA GLN A 404 -16.68 -1.19 12.30
C GLN A 404 -15.47 -1.82 11.62
N LYS A 405 -14.65 -1.02 10.93
CA LYS A 405 -13.40 -1.46 10.31
C LYS A 405 -12.41 -1.99 11.36
N ALA A 406 -12.26 -1.29 12.48
CA ALA A 406 -11.44 -1.76 13.60
C ALA A 406 -11.97 -3.09 14.17
N ILE A 407 -13.30 -3.25 14.27
CA ILE A 407 -13.93 -4.53 14.66
C ILE A 407 -13.61 -5.64 13.66
N CYS A 408 -13.72 -5.40 12.35
CA CYS A 408 -13.33 -6.37 11.33
C CYS A 408 -11.87 -6.81 11.51
N SER A 409 -10.95 -5.86 11.72
CA SER A 409 -9.53 -6.16 11.95
C SER A 409 -9.30 -7.03 13.18
N MET A 410 -9.99 -6.76 14.29
CA MET A 410 -9.91 -7.59 15.50
C MET A 410 -10.45 -9.01 15.28
N LEU A 411 -11.57 -9.15 14.56
CA LEU A 411 -12.19 -10.44 14.28
C LEU A 411 -11.37 -11.30 13.30
N ILE A 412 -10.78 -10.66 12.28
CA ILE A 412 -9.79 -11.28 11.37
C ILE A 412 -8.62 -11.80 12.16
N GLU A 413 -8.08 -10.99 13.06
CA GLU A 413 -6.96 -11.40 13.90
C GLU A 413 -7.30 -12.55 14.84
N GLU A 414 -8.47 -12.52 15.47
CA GLU A 414 -8.93 -13.62 16.32
C GLU A 414 -9.04 -14.94 15.52
N PHE A 415 -9.46 -14.87 14.25
CA PHE A 415 -9.43 -16.04 13.37
C PHE A 415 -7.99 -16.52 13.09
N LEU A 416 -7.08 -15.60 12.75
CA LEU A 416 -5.67 -15.95 12.48
C LEU A 416 -4.97 -16.58 13.69
N GLY A 417 -5.34 -16.15 14.90
CA GLY A 417 -4.89 -16.76 16.15
C GLY A 417 -5.43 -18.17 16.36
N ARG A 418 -6.70 -18.41 16.02
CA ARG A 418 -7.39 -19.72 16.17
C ARG A 418 -7.05 -20.76 15.10
N ASP A 419 -6.70 -20.32 13.90
CA ASP A 419 -6.33 -21.23 12.78
C ASP A 419 -4.88 -21.74 12.90
N GLY A 420 -4.20 -21.37 13.99
CA GLY A 420 -3.05 -22.05 14.57
C GLY A 420 -3.36 -22.60 15.95
N TRP A 421 -2.54 -23.51 16.48
CA TRP A 421 -2.79 -24.15 17.77
C TRP A 421 -2.72 -23.11 18.91
N GLN A 422 -3.84 -22.48 19.22
CA GLN A 422 -4.08 -21.75 20.44
C GLN A 422 -5.15 -22.52 21.22
N GLU A 423 -4.74 -23.30 22.22
CA GLU A 423 -5.67 -23.54 23.33
C GLU A 423 -6.08 -22.16 23.88
N PRO A 424 -7.37 -21.94 24.19
CA PRO A 424 -7.82 -20.71 24.80
C PRO A 424 -7.17 -20.59 26.18
N ARG A 425 -5.99 -19.97 26.27
CA ARG A 425 -5.45 -19.52 27.54
C ARG A 425 -6.46 -18.52 28.09
N HIS A 426 -7.04 -18.86 29.23
CA HIS A 426 -7.93 -17.99 29.99
C HIS A 426 -7.40 -16.55 29.95
N LYS A 427 -8.17 -15.64 29.34
CA LYS A 427 -7.98 -14.20 29.53
C LYS A 427 -7.99 -13.98 31.04
N LYS A 428 -6.83 -13.67 31.63
CA LYS A 428 -6.81 -12.95 32.90
C LYS A 428 -7.51 -11.63 32.59
N LEU A 429 -8.73 -11.49 33.11
CA LEU A 429 -9.40 -10.20 33.19
C LEU A 429 -8.43 -9.25 33.88
N LEU A 430 -7.82 -8.36 33.09
CA LEU A 430 -7.35 -7.08 33.61
C LEU A 430 -8.63 -6.31 33.95
N HIS A 431 -8.98 -6.35 35.23
CA HIS A 431 -9.89 -5.37 35.80
C HIS A 431 -9.22 -4.01 35.67
N LEU A 432 -9.79 -3.15 34.82
CA LEU A 432 -9.81 -1.71 35.01
C LEU A 432 -11.24 -1.32 35.38
#